data_AF-S0G527-F1
#
_entry.id   AF-S0G527-F1
#
_cell.length_a   1.000
_cell.length_b   1.000
_cell.length_c   1.000
_cell.angle_alpha   90.00
_cell.angle_beta   90.00
_cell.angle_gamma   90.00
#
_symmetry.space_group_name_H-M   'P 1'
#
loop_
_entity.id
_entity.type
_entity.pdbx_description
1 polymer ?
#
loop_
_entity_poly.entity_id
_entity_poly.type
_entity_poly.pdbx_seq_one_letter_code
_entity_poly.pdbx_strand_id
1 'polypeptide(L)'
;MDGFLGISTYSEFITIIVALAATIAYAAAVSKLLRRLTERRKKEKSRFFSAVTEGLKNQSISSVTDMENLYRGVKRTGTEEAGNPARLSTWLREYLVQLLENPPKEGSEVLVEWKSLISKFIEQNEQQSPYAGLPDLERSIITDIELFLGSGDKPAIHRKLREITTAIQAREDSLARIRKTNRWSVSLAVIGLILTVTFGLVSLLK
;
A
#
# COMPACT_ATOMS: atom_id res chain seq x y z
N MET A 1 -23.74 18.65 55.86
CA MET A 1 -22.43 18.15 55.38
C MET A 1 -22.55 17.78 53.91
N ASP A 2 -23.16 18.66 53.11
CA ASP A 2 -23.71 18.31 51.78
C ASP A 2 -22.91 18.93 50.63
N GLY A 3 -21.99 19.85 50.92
CA GLY A 3 -21.14 20.50 49.92
C GLY A 3 -20.00 19.62 49.37
N PHE A 4 -19.61 18.57 50.09
CA PHE A 4 -18.48 17.72 49.69
C PHE A 4 -18.88 16.63 48.67
N LEU A 5 -20.12 16.14 48.74
CA LEU A 5 -20.64 15.13 47.82
C LEU A 5 -20.90 15.70 46.42
N GLY A 6 -21.43 16.93 46.32
CA GLY A 6 -21.67 17.59 45.03
C GLY A 6 -20.40 17.84 44.22
N ILE A 7 -19.29 18.24 44.85
CA ILE A 7 -18.04 18.55 44.14
C ILE A 7 -17.44 17.29 43.50
N SER A 8 -17.56 16.12 44.14
CA SER A 8 -17.04 14.85 43.61
C SER A 8 -17.77 14.42 42.34
N THR A 9 -19.11 14.49 42.32
CA THR A 9 -19.92 14.11 41.16
C THR A 9 -19.67 15.04 39.98
N TYR A 10 -19.58 16.36 40.19
CA TYR A 10 -19.23 17.30 39.12
C TYR A 10 -17.85 17.01 38.51
N SER A 11 -16.85 16.62 39.32
CA SER A 11 -15.52 16.28 38.82
C SER A 11 -15.52 15.01 37.97
N GLU A 12 -16.35 14.02 38.32
CA GLU A 12 -16.51 12.77 37.57
C GLU A 12 -17.24 13.00 36.23
N PHE A 13 -18.30 13.81 36.21
CA PHE A 13 -18.96 14.21 34.97
C PHE A 13 -18.00 14.95 34.02
N ILE A 14 -17.17 15.85 34.55
CA ILE A 14 -16.19 16.60 33.74
C ILE A 14 -15.13 15.65 33.16
N THR A 15 -14.61 14.70 33.94
CA THR A 15 -13.60 13.76 33.44
C THR A 15 -14.15 12.84 32.34
N ILE A 16 -15.40 12.38 32.45
CA ILE A 16 -16.06 11.59 31.39
C ILE A 16 -16.22 12.40 30.11
N ILE A 17 -16.70 13.65 30.21
CA ILE A 17 -16.85 14.53 29.04
C ILE A 17 -15.50 14.75 28.35
N VAL A 18 -14.44 14.99 29.13
CA VAL A 18 -13.09 15.18 28.60
C VAL A 18 -12.56 13.91 27.93
N ALA A 19 -12.75 12.73 28.55
CA ALA A 19 -12.31 11.46 27.97
C ALA A 19 -13.06 11.11 26.68
N LEU A 20 -14.36 11.39 26.63
CA LEU A 20 -15.20 11.14 25.45
C LEU A 20 -14.83 12.11 24.31
N ALA A 21 -14.59 13.39 24.63
CA ALA A 21 -14.08 14.37 23.69
C ALA A 21 -12.70 13.99 23.14
N ALA A 22 -11.78 13.54 23.99
CA ALA A 22 -10.45 13.09 23.58
C ALA A 22 -10.51 11.87 22.64
N THR A 23 -11.39 10.90 22.93
CA THR A 23 -11.59 9.70 22.10
C THR A 23 -12.14 10.06 20.71
N ILE A 24 -13.15 10.94 20.66
CA ILE A 24 -13.71 11.44 19.40
C ILE A 24 -12.64 12.19 18.59
N ALA A 25 -11.88 13.08 19.24
CA ALA A 25 -10.81 13.83 18.60
C ALA A 25 -9.73 12.91 18.02
N TYR A 26 -9.31 11.88 18.75
CA TYR A 26 -8.35 10.89 18.29
C TYR A 26 -8.88 10.09 17.09
N ALA A 27 -10.11 9.57 17.17
CA ALA A 27 -10.73 8.81 16.07
C ALA A 27 -10.87 9.66 14.80
N ALA A 28 -11.25 10.94 14.95
CA ALA A 28 -11.31 11.89 13.84
C ALA A 28 -9.92 12.16 13.24
N ALA A 29 -8.88 12.32 14.08
CA ALA A 29 -7.51 12.54 13.62
C ALA A 29 -6.97 11.34 12.84
N VAL A 30 -7.16 10.11 13.34
CA VAL A 30 -6.76 8.87 12.66
C VAL A 30 -7.51 8.72 11.34
N SER A 31 -8.83 8.92 11.34
CA SER A 31 -9.65 8.84 10.12
C SER A 31 -9.20 9.86 9.05
N LYS A 32 -8.91 11.09 9.48
CA LYS A 32 -8.39 12.15 8.61
C LYS A 32 -7.01 11.80 8.05
N LEU A 33 -6.13 11.22 8.87
CA LEU A 33 -4.81 10.76 8.44
C LEU A 33 -4.91 9.65 7.39
N LEU A 34 -5.73 8.62 7.65
CA LEU A 34 -5.93 7.51 6.72
C LEU A 34 -6.52 7.99 5.38
N ARG A 35 -7.55 8.85 5.41
CA ARG A 35 -8.10 9.48 4.20
C ARG A 35 -7.04 10.26 3.44
N ARG A 36 -6.26 11.08 4.15
CA ARG A 36 -5.18 11.88 3.53
C ARG A 36 -4.11 10.99 2.87
N LEU A 37 -3.78 9.84 3.45
CA LEU A 37 -2.82 8.89 2.86
C LEU A 37 -3.39 8.26 1.58
N THR A 38 -4.65 7.82 1.60
CA THR A 38 -5.32 7.24 0.43
C THR A 38 -5.48 8.26 -0.70
N GLU A 39 -5.93 9.48 -0.37
CA GLU A 39 -6.07 10.57 -1.34
C GLU A 39 -4.71 10.97 -1.93
N ARG A 40 -3.65 11.03 -1.12
CA ARG A 40 -2.28 11.28 -1.60
C ARG A 40 -1.88 10.24 -2.64
N ARG A 41 -2.04 8.94 -2.34
CA ARG A 41 -1.70 7.86 -3.28
C ARG A 41 -2.49 7.96 -4.58
N LYS A 42 -3.78 8.27 -4.50
CA LYS A 42 -4.64 8.49 -5.68
C LYS A 42 -4.17 9.69 -6.50
N LYS A 43 -3.80 10.79 -5.83
CA LYS A 43 -3.29 12.00 -6.48
C LYS A 43 -1.93 11.80 -7.13
N GLU A 44 -1.02 11.06 -6.50
CA GLU A 44 0.26 10.65 -7.09
C GLU A 44 0.02 9.85 -8.36
N LYS A 45 -0.77 8.76 -8.28
CA LYS A 45 -1.08 7.93 -9.45
C LYS A 45 -1.72 8.74 -10.58
N SER A 46 -2.69 9.59 -10.26
CA SER A 46 -3.33 10.47 -11.25
C SER A 46 -2.35 11.44 -11.90
N ARG A 47 -1.43 12.05 -11.14
CA ARG A 47 -0.38 12.92 -11.68
C ARG A 47 0.57 12.16 -12.59
N PHE A 48 0.93 10.94 -12.22
CA PHE A 48 1.75 10.06 -13.05
C PHE A 48 1.06 9.77 -14.38
N PHE A 49 -0.21 9.35 -14.36
CA PHE A 49 -0.97 9.08 -15.60
C PHE A 49 -1.11 10.30 -16.50
N SER A 50 -1.38 11.48 -15.91
CA SER A 50 -1.39 12.74 -16.67
C SER A 50 -0.04 13.04 -17.29
N ALA A 51 1.07 12.88 -16.55
CA ALA A 51 2.41 13.12 -17.06
C ALA A 51 2.81 12.14 -18.18
N VAL A 52 2.44 10.86 -18.04
CA VAL A 52 2.64 9.87 -19.11
C VAL A 52 1.85 10.25 -20.35
N THR A 53 0.57 10.62 -20.19
CA THR A 53 -0.28 11.04 -21.31
C THR A 53 0.33 12.22 -22.06
N GLU A 54 0.75 13.26 -21.33
CA GLU A 54 1.36 14.46 -21.91
C GLU A 54 2.70 14.15 -22.58
N GLY A 55 3.51 13.29 -21.95
CA GLY A 55 4.79 12.88 -22.51
C GLY A 55 4.67 12.02 -23.76
N LEU A 56 3.63 11.19 -23.86
CA LEU A 56 3.33 10.44 -25.08
C LEU A 56 2.83 11.35 -26.20
N LYS A 57 1.96 12.32 -25.89
CA LYS A 57 1.47 13.32 -26.86
C LYS A 57 2.60 14.16 -27.46
N ASN A 58 3.53 14.58 -26.62
CA ASN A 58 4.65 15.43 -27.04
C ASN A 58 5.89 14.63 -27.46
N GLN A 59 5.79 13.29 -27.54
CA GLN A 59 6.89 12.38 -27.88
C GLN A 59 8.16 12.58 -27.01
N SER A 60 7.99 13.05 -25.77
CA SER A 60 9.10 13.34 -24.85
C SER A 60 9.49 12.14 -23.97
N ILE A 61 8.71 11.06 -24.00
CA ILE A 61 9.03 9.79 -23.34
C ILE A 61 9.53 8.82 -24.40
N SER A 62 10.85 8.61 -24.43
CA SER A 62 11.49 7.76 -25.44
C SER A 62 12.20 6.55 -24.84
N SER A 63 12.47 6.56 -23.54
CA SER A 63 13.22 5.51 -22.84
C SER A 63 12.59 5.06 -21.52
N VAL A 64 12.99 3.88 -21.05
CA VAL A 64 12.64 3.36 -19.70
C VAL A 64 13.07 4.34 -18.63
N THR A 65 14.25 4.95 -18.79
CA THR A 65 14.79 5.94 -17.86
C THR A 65 13.89 7.18 -17.74
N ASP A 66 13.33 7.66 -18.85
CA ASP A 66 12.37 8.79 -18.82
C ASP A 66 11.12 8.42 -18.02
N MET A 67 10.61 7.21 -18.23
CA MET A 67 9.45 6.68 -17.52
C MET A 67 9.72 6.51 -16.01
N GLU A 68 10.89 5.99 -15.65
CA GLU A 68 11.36 5.88 -14.27
C GLU A 68 11.52 7.26 -13.62
N ASN A 69 12.08 8.22 -14.34
CA ASN A 69 12.26 9.59 -13.84
C ASN A 69 10.91 10.27 -13.60
N LEU A 70 9.92 10.07 -14.46
CA LEU A 70 8.55 10.52 -14.23
C LEU A 70 7.95 9.87 -12.98
N TYR A 71 8.13 8.56 -12.83
CA TYR A 71 7.64 7.82 -11.67
C TYR A 71 8.26 8.33 -10.36
N ARG A 72 9.59 8.50 -10.35
CA ARG A 72 10.35 9.05 -9.21
C ARG A 72 9.99 10.51 -8.95
N GLY A 73 9.76 11.31 -9.99
CA GLY A 73 9.41 12.74 -9.86
C GLY A 73 8.01 12.98 -9.27
N VAL A 74 7.06 12.09 -9.54
CA VAL A 74 5.71 12.18 -8.97
C VAL A 74 5.66 11.74 -7.50
N LYS A 75 6.56 10.83 -7.11
CA LYS A 75 6.79 10.45 -5.71
C LYS A 75 7.62 11.53 -5.01
N ARG A 76 7.07 12.20 -3.99
CA ARG A 76 7.91 13.12 -3.18
C ARG A 76 9.03 12.34 -2.50
N THR A 77 10.24 12.90 -2.58
CA THR A 77 11.49 12.46 -1.95
C THR A 77 11.24 12.02 -0.50
N GLY A 78 11.66 10.80 -0.14
CA GLY A 78 11.69 10.33 1.25
C GLY A 78 11.01 8.99 1.55
N THR A 79 10.38 8.32 0.57
CA THR A 79 9.96 6.92 0.75
C THR A 79 10.91 6.00 0.00
N GLU A 80 11.48 4.99 0.66
CA GLU A 80 12.31 3.92 0.04
C GLU A 80 11.61 3.23 -1.16
N GLU A 81 10.28 3.35 -1.27
CA GLU A 81 9.49 2.91 -2.43
C GLU A 81 9.72 3.71 -3.73
N ALA A 82 10.41 4.85 -3.68
CA ALA A 82 10.68 5.73 -4.82
C ALA A 82 11.72 5.08 -5.75
N GLY A 83 11.26 4.13 -6.55
CA GLY A 83 12.10 3.35 -7.46
C GLY A 83 11.73 1.88 -7.54
N ASN A 84 10.64 1.42 -6.92
CA ASN A 84 10.20 0.02 -7.04
C ASN A 84 9.77 -0.30 -8.49
N PRO A 85 10.54 -1.10 -9.25
CA PRO A 85 10.26 -1.38 -10.66
C PRO A 85 8.94 -2.14 -10.84
N ALA A 86 8.61 -3.07 -9.94
CA ALA A 86 7.36 -3.83 -10.02
C ALA A 86 6.12 -2.94 -9.82
N ARG A 87 6.23 -1.93 -8.96
CA ARG A 87 5.15 -0.97 -8.75
C ARG A 87 4.97 -0.03 -9.94
N LEU A 88 6.07 0.37 -10.59
CA LEU A 88 6.01 1.09 -11.86
C LEU A 88 5.28 0.26 -12.92
N SER A 89 5.69 -1.00 -13.16
CA SER A 89 5.01 -1.90 -14.09
C SER A 89 3.52 -2.07 -13.75
N THR A 90 3.17 -2.11 -12.45
CA THR A 90 1.78 -2.15 -12.00
C THR A 90 1.01 -0.90 -12.43
N TRP A 91 1.55 0.29 -12.18
CA TRP A 91 0.91 1.55 -12.58
C TRP A 91 0.78 1.66 -14.10
N LEU A 92 1.77 1.21 -14.87
CA LEU A 92 1.70 1.19 -16.33
C LEU A 92 0.60 0.25 -16.84
N ARG A 93 0.44 -0.95 -16.24
CA ARG A 93 -0.69 -1.84 -16.57
C ARG A 93 -2.04 -1.22 -16.25
N GLU A 94 -2.17 -0.56 -15.10
CA GLU A 94 -3.39 0.16 -14.74
C GLU A 94 -3.66 1.33 -15.70
N TYR A 95 -2.62 2.00 -16.19
CA TYR A 95 -2.73 3.05 -17.20
C TYR A 95 -3.19 2.49 -18.56
N LEU A 96 -2.70 1.31 -18.96
CA LEU A 96 -3.20 0.61 -20.16
C LEU A 96 -4.71 0.34 -20.06
N VAL A 97 -5.20 -0.08 -18.89
CA VAL A 97 -6.65 -0.25 -18.67
C VAL A 97 -7.37 1.09 -18.81
N GLN A 98 -6.84 2.16 -18.22
CA GLN A 98 -7.43 3.50 -18.34
C GLN A 98 -7.49 4.00 -19.78
N LEU A 99 -6.45 3.72 -20.59
CA LEU A 99 -6.42 4.07 -22.01
C LEU A 99 -7.48 3.32 -22.82
N LEU A 100 -7.83 2.09 -22.44
CA LEU A 100 -8.92 1.35 -23.08
C LEU A 100 -10.29 1.91 -22.70
N GLU A 101 -10.47 2.31 -21.43
CA GLU A 101 -11.70 2.95 -20.97
C GLU A 101 -11.88 4.36 -21.55
N ASN A 102 -10.78 5.09 -21.73
CA ASN A 102 -10.76 6.47 -22.19
C ASN A 102 -9.72 6.62 -23.31
N PRO A 103 -10.05 6.18 -24.54
CA PRO A 103 -9.11 6.22 -25.64
C PRO A 103 -8.71 7.65 -26.01
N PRO A 104 -7.50 7.85 -26.56
CA PRO A 104 -7.07 9.14 -27.08
C PRO A 104 -8.06 9.64 -28.15
N LYS A 105 -8.30 10.95 -28.15
CA LYS A 105 -9.19 11.60 -29.14
C LYS A 105 -8.61 11.55 -30.54
N GLU A 106 -7.30 11.37 -30.62
CA GLU A 106 -6.47 11.30 -31.81
C GLU A 106 -6.71 10.02 -32.62
N GLY A 107 -7.45 9.03 -32.09
CA GLY A 107 -7.93 7.87 -32.83
C GLY A 107 -7.36 6.53 -32.37
N SER A 108 -7.82 5.45 -32.99
CA SER A 108 -7.43 4.07 -32.63
C SER A 108 -5.97 3.74 -32.97
N GLU A 109 -5.40 4.37 -33.99
CA GLU A 109 -3.99 4.17 -34.37
C GLU A 109 -3.04 4.64 -33.26
N VAL A 110 -3.29 5.84 -32.71
CA VAL A 110 -2.53 6.40 -31.59
C VAL A 110 -2.66 5.52 -30.34
N LEU A 111 -3.85 4.97 -30.08
CA LEU A 111 -4.06 4.03 -28.98
C LEU A 111 -3.19 2.77 -29.13
N VAL A 112 -3.10 2.21 -30.33
CA VAL A 112 -2.27 1.03 -30.61
C VAL A 112 -0.79 1.34 -30.43
N GLU A 113 -0.34 2.51 -30.91
CA GLU A 113 1.04 2.97 -30.74
C GLU A 113 1.41 3.13 -29.26
N TRP A 114 0.60 3.86 -28.49
CA TRP A 114 0.84 4.09 -27.06
C TRP A 114 0.83 2.78 -26.28
N LYS A 115 -0.14 1.89 -26.57
CA LYS A 115 -0.21 0.56 -25.95
C LYS A 115 1.06 -0.25 -26.24
N SER A 116 1.53 -0.25 -27.49
CA SER A 116 2.75 -0.96 -27.90
C SER A 116 3.97 -0.43 -27.15
N LEU A 117 4.13 0.88 -27.09
CA LEU A 117 5.24 1.54 -26.41
C LEU A 117 5.24 1.28 -24.89
N ILE A 118 4.08 1.41 -24.23
CA ILE A 118 3.95 1.11 -22.79
C ILE A 118 4.21 -0.37 -22.51
N SER A 119 3.74 -1.28 -23.38
CA SER A 119 3.96 -2.72 -23.21
C SER A 119 5.44 -3.06 -23.32
N LYS A 120 6.15 -2.49 -24.30
CA LYS A 120 7.61 -2.61 -24.43
C LYS A 120 8.34 -2.10 -23.19
N PHE A 121 7.90 -0.98 -22.61
CA PHE A 121 8.50 -0.50 -21.36
C PHE A 121 8.28 -1.44 -20.17
N ILE A 122 7.08 -2.02 -20.04
CA ILE A 122 6.82 -3.01 -18.99
C ILE A 122 7.77 -4.20 -19.14
N GLU A 123 7.91 -4.72 -20.37
CA GLU A 123 8.82 -5.84 -20.66
C GLU A 123 10.28 -5.49 -20.35
N GLN A 124 10.76 -4.33 -20.80
CA GLN A 124 12.14 -3.89 -20.55
C GLN A 124 12.42 -3.68 -19.05
N ASN A 125 11.49 -3.08 -18.33
CA ASN A 125 11.61 -2.86 -16.89
C ASN A 125 11.63 -4.19 -16.11
N GLU A 126 10.84 -5.18 -16.54
CA GLU A 126 10.82 -6.51 -15.93
C GLU A 126 12.06 -7.35 -16.27
N GLN A 127 12.68 -7.13 -17.43
CA GLN A 127 13.97 -7.71 -17.78
C GLN A 127 15.13 -7.10 -16.98
N GLN A 128 15.11 -5.78 -16.75
CA GLN A 128 16.17 -5.09 -16.00
C GLN A 128 16.12 -5.37 -14.50
N SER A 129 14.94 -5.62 -13.95
CA SER A 129 14.75 -5.95 -12.53
C SER A 129 13.83 -7.15 -12.38
N PRO A 130 14.32 -8.35 -12.73
CA PRO A 130 13.53 -9.56 -12.59
C PRO A 130 13.19 -9.76 -11.12
N TYR A 131 11.97 -10.25 -10.86
CA TYR A 131 11.50 -10.55 -9.50
C TYR A 131 11.41 -9.34 -8.55
N ALA A 132 11.43 -8.10 -9.04
CA ALA A 132 11.28 -6.90 -8.21
C ALA A 132 9.98 -6.86 -7.38
N GLY A 133 8.97 -7.64 -7.76
CA GLY A 133 7.70 -7.77 -7.04
C GLY A 133 7.75 -8.77 -5.88
N LEU A 134 8.83 -9.53 -5.72
CA LEU A 134 8.98 -10.51 -4.65
C LEU A 134 9.60 -9.88 -3.40
N PRO A 135 9.25 -10.38 -2.20
CA PRO A 135 9.99 -10.09 -0.97
C PRO A 135 11.48 -10.40 -1.12
N ASP A 136 12.33 -9.65 -0.41
CA ASP A 136 13.80 -9.74 -0.56
C ASP A 136 14.33 -11.17 -0.41
N LEU A 137 13.80 -11.94 0.55
CA LEU A 137 14.17 -13.34 0.76
C LEU A 137 13.78 -14.22 -0.43
N GLU A 138 12.53 -14.13 -0.90
CA GLU A 138 12.05 -14.92 -2.05
C GLU A 138 12.83 -14.56 -3.31
N ARG A 139 13.06 -13.25 -3.55
CA ARG A 139 13.88 -12.75 -4.65
C ARG A 139 15.29 -13.35 -4.62
N SER A 140 15.96 -13.30 -3.47
CA SER A 140 17.30 -13.87 -3.31
C SER A 140 17.33 -15.37 -3.64
N ILE A 141 16.33 -16.13 -3.20
CA ILE A 141 16.30 -17.58 -3.45
C ILE A 141 16.07 -17.88 -4.94
N ILE A 142 15.21 -17.12 -5.64
CA ILE A 142 15.02 -17.29 -7.08
C ILE A 142 16.29 -16.93 -7.86
N THR A 143 16.95 -15.84 -7.50
CA THR A 143 18.23 -15.46 -8.12
C THR A 143 19.27 -16.56 -7.95
N ASP A 144 19.36 -17.20 -6.78
CA ASP A 144 20.23 -18.36 -6.57
C ASP A 144 19.84 -19.54 -7.46
N ILE A 145 18.54 -19.82 -7.65
CA ILE A 145 18.06 -20.89 -8.54
C ILE A 145 18.52 -20.64 -9.98
N GLU A 146 18.40 -19.41 -10.48
CA GLU A 146 18.86 -19.05 -11.83
C GLU A 146 20.36 -19.24 -11.99
N LEU A 147 21.15 -18.84 -10.99
CA LEU A 147 22.59 -19.05 -10.98
C LEU A 147 22.93 -20.56 -11.04
N PHE A 148 22.23 -21.37 -10.25
CA PHE A 148 22.47 -22.82 -10.25
C PHE A 148 21.98 -23.51 -11.53
N LEU A 149 20.90 -23.03 -12.14
CA LEU A 149 20.45 -23.47 -13.47
C LEU A 149 21.53 -23.26 -14.52
N GLY A 150 22.20 -22.11 -14.52
CA GLY A 150 23.31 -21.83 -15.44
C GLY A 150 24.52 -22.76 -15.25
N SER A 151 24.78 -23.18 -14.00
CA SER A 151 25.87 -24.11 -13.67
C SER A 151 25.52 -25.61 -13.80
N GLY A 152 24.24 -25.95 -13.96
CA GLY A 152 23.77 -27.34 -14.02
C GLY A 152 23.74 -28.08 -12.67
N ASP A 153 23.92 -27.39 -11.54
CA ASP A 153 23.92 -27.98 -10.19
C ASP A 153 22.50 -28.33 -9.71
N LYS A 154 22.01 -29.49 -10.15
CA LYS A 154 20.67 -30.01 -9.80
C LYS A 154 20.44 -30.15 -8.28
N PRO A 155 21.40 -30.66 -7.47
CA PRO A 155 21.25 -30.69 -6.01
C PRO A 155 21.02 -29.31 -5.40
N ALA A 156 21.79 -28.29 -5.80
CA ALA A 156 21.63 -26.93 -5.29
C ALA A 156 20.27 -26.32 -5.69
N ILE A 157 19.82 -26.55 -6.92
CA ILE A 157 18.48 -26.15 -7.39
C ILE A 157 17.39 -26.77 -6.52
N HIS A 158 17.45 -28.10 -6.27
CA HIS A 158 16.43 -28.77 -5.48
C HIS A 158 16.37 -28.26 -4.04
N ARG A 159 17.53 -27.98 -3.43
CA ARG A 159 17.61 -27.36 -2.11
C ARG A 159 16.95 -25.98 -2.10
N LYS A 160 17.26 -25.13 -3.08
CA LYS A 160 16.69 -23.78 -3.17
C LYS A 160 15.19 -23.77 -3.47
N LEU A 161 14.70 -24.71 -4.28
CA LEU A 161 13.26 -24.92 -4.48
C LEU A 161 12.54 -25.26 -3.17
N ARG A 162 13.19 -26.00 -2.28
CA ARG A 162 12.65 -26.27 -0.94
C ARG A 162 12.68 -25.01 -0.06
N GLU A 163 13.78 -24.27 -0.07
CA GLU A 163 13.90 -23.01 0.67
C GLU A 163 12.81 -22.01 0.28
N ILE A 164 12.54 -21.82 -1.02
CA ILE A 164 11.48 -20.87 -1.44
C ILE A 164 10.10 -21.33 -1.03
N THR A 165 9.83 -22.63 -1.09
CA THR A 165 8.55 -23.19 -0.63
C THR A 165 8.36 -22.90 0.86
N THR A 166 9.40 -23.12 1.67
CA THR A 166 9.37 -22.81 3.10
C THR A 166 9.23 -21.31 3.36
N ALA A 167 9.91 -20.45 2.59
CA ALA A 167 9.81 -19.01 2.72
C ALA A 167 8.38 -18.50 2.42
N ILE A 168 7.75 -18.99 1.34
CA ILE A 168 6.37 -18.67 0.97
C ILE A 168 5.40 -19.13 2.06
N GLN A 169 5.55 -20.36 2.56
CA GLN A 169 4.70 -20.89 3.64
C GLN A 169 4.81 -20.06 4.91
N ALA A 170 6.04 -19.75 5.35
CA ALA A 170 6.26 -18.93 6.53
C ALA A 170 5.65 -17.53 6.40
N ARG A 171 5.70 -16.95 5.20
CA ARG A 171 5.05 -15.66 4.91
C ARG A 171 3.53 -15.77 4.98
N GLU A 172 2.93 -16.78 4.37
CA GLU A 172 1.47 -16.97 4.41
C GLU A 172 0.98 -17.21 5.84
N ASP A 173 1.68 -18.03 6.61
CA ASP A 173 1.38 -18.26 8.03
C ASP A 173 1.45 -16.95 8.84
N SER A 174 2.46 -16.13 8.58
CA SER A 174 2.59 -14.81 9.19
C SER A 174 1.42 -13.88 8.83
N LEU A 175 1.06 -13.80 7.55
CA LEU A 175 -0.08 -13.01 7.08
C LEU A 175 -1.40 -13.51 7.67
N ALA A 176 -1.60 -14.82 7.75
CA ALA A 176 -2.77 -15.44 8.36
C ALA A 176 -2.87 -15.10 9.85
N ARG A 177 -1.75 -15.19 10.59
CA ARG A 177 -1.68 -14.77 12.00
C ARG A 177 -2.01 -13.28 12.16
N ILE A 178 -1.42 -12.40 11.35
CA ILE A 178 -1.69 -10.96 11.38
C ILE A 178 -3.18 -10.68 11.12
N ARG A 179 -3.78 -11.31 10.09
CA ARG A 179 -5.20 -11.15 9.78
C ARG A 179 -6.10 -11.64 10.92
N LYS A 180 -5.78 -12.80 11.50
CA LYS A 180 -6.52 -13.35 12.64
C LYS A 180 -6.42 -12.43 13.85
N THR A 181 -5.21 -12.02 14.24
CA THR A 181 -4.99 -11.09 15.35
C THR A 181 -5.72 -9.78 15.12
N ASN A 182 -5.61 -9.19 13.93
CA ASN A 182 -6.28 -7.92 13.64
C ASN A 182 -7.82 -8.04 13.72
N ARG A 183 -8.42 -9.13 13.20
CA ARG A 183 -9.87 -9.37 13.33
C ARG A 183 -10.30 -9.42 14.80
N TRP A 184 -9.56 -10.14 15.66
CA TRP A 184 -9.86 -10.22 17.09
C TRP A 184 -9.60 -8.90 17.81
N SER A 185 -8.49 -8.22 17.54
CA SER A 185 -8.15 -6.94 18.15
C SER A 185 -9.20 -5.87 17.87
N VAL A 186 -9.68 -5.80 16.61
CA VAL A 186 -10.75 -4.85 16.25
C VAL A 186 -12.04 -5.17 17.00
N SER A 187 -12.45 -6.44 17.06
CA SER A 187 -13.65 -6.85 17.82
C SER A 187 -13.52 -6.57 19.32
N LEU A 188 -12.36 -6.89 19.93
CA LEU A 188 -12.09 -6.59 21.33
C LEU A 188 -12.11 -5.08 21.61
N ALA A 189 -11.57 -4.27 20.70
CA ALA A 189 -11.60 -2.82 20.84
C ALA A 189 -13.04 -2.27 20.81
N VAL A 190 -13.91 -2.82 19.94
CA VAL A 190 -15.34 -2.46 19.91
C VAL A 190 -16.03 -2.83 21.23
N ILE A 191 -15.80 -4.04 21.75
CA ILE A 191 -16.37 -4.49 23.02
C ILE A 191 -15.85 -3.62 24.18
N GLY A 192 -14.55 -3.33 24.22
CA GLY A 192 -13.93 -2.47 25.23
C GLY A 192 -14.49 -1.05 25.20
N LEU A 193 -14.75 -0.50 24.02
CA LEU A 193 -15.40 0.81 23.87
C LEU A 193 -16.83 0.78 24.42
N ILE A 194 -17.62 -0.23 24.07
CA ILE A 194 -19.00 -0.40 24.59
C ILE A 194 -18.97 -0.49 26.12
N LEU A 195 -18.10 -1.35 26.67
CA LEU A 195 -17.97 -1.53 28.11
C LEU A 195 -17.57 -0.22 28.81
N THR A 196 -16.59 0.50 28.26
CA THR A 196 -16.14 1.79 28.80
C THR A 196 -17.29 2.81 28.84
N VAL A 197 -18.08 2.90 27.76
CA VAL A 197 -19.26 3.78 27.72
C VAL A 197 -20.31 3.34 28.74
N THR A 198 -20.61 2.04 28.83
CA THR A 198 -21.61 1.53 29.79
C THR A 198 -21.19 1.74 31.25
N PHE A 199 -19.92 1.48 31.60
CA PHE A 199 -19.42 1.73 32.95
C PHE A 199 -19.37 3.22 33.27
N GLY A 200 -18.99 4.06 32.32
CA GLY A 200 -19.09 5.51 32.46
C GLY A 200 -20.52 5.94 32.79
N LEU A 201 -21.52 5.46 32.05
CA LEU A 201 -22.93 5.78 32.30
C LEU A 201 -23.44 5.23 33.64
N VAL A 202 -23.10 3.98 34.00
CA VAL A 202 -23.50 3.37 35.28
C VAL A 202 -22.86 4.10 36.47
N SER A 203 -21.61 4.55 36.33
CA SER A 203 -20.93 5.35 37.36
C SER A 203 -21.61 6.68 37.62
N LEU A 204 -22.30 7.26 36.63
CA LEU A 204 -23.02 8.53 36.78
C LEU A 204 -24.40 8.36 37.43
N LEU A 205 -24.96 7.14 37.42
CA LEU A 205 -26.25 6.80 38.00
C LEU A 205 -26.14 6.34 39.47
N LYS A 206 -24.92 6.12 39.96
CA LYS A 206 -24.62 5.66 41.32
C LYS A 206 -23.96 6.77 42.13
#